data_AF-A0A9J6GBA2-F1
#
_entry.id   AF-A0A9J6GBA2-F1
#
_cell.length_a   1.000
_cell.length_b   1.000
_cell.length_c   1.000
_cell.angle_alpha   90.00
_cell.angle_beta   90.00
_cell.angle_gamma   90.00
#
_symmetry.space_group_name_H-M   'P 1'
#
loop_
_entity.id
_entity.type
_entity.pdbx_description
1 polymer ?
#
loop_
_entity_poly.entity_id
_entity_poly.type
_entity_poly.pdbx_seq_one_letter_code
_entity_poly.pdbx_strand_id
1 'polypeptide(L)'
;MDCLKVFFSVKTHKKGLPLRAVVSEKGSWQGVMSKFIQDHLNILSVKDPFRIRNSLELVDFLAISHSTGANFAFSIDVEDFFYAVFQREMVDTVMTLIEETGPIAFHNASRLFINDFMNLLPPIDLCYF
;
A
#
# COMPACT_ATOMS: atom_id res chain seq x y z
N MET A 1 2.50 -26.71 -2.79
CA MET A 1 2.19 -25.26 -2.79
C MET A 1 2.45 -24.77 -1.38
N ASP A 2 3.47 -23.94 -1.20
CA ASP A 2 3.94 -23.55 0.13
C ASP A 2 2.99 -22.53 0.79
N CYS A 3 2.82 -22.69 2.10
CA CYS A 3 2.09 -21.78 2.97
C CYS A 3 2.94 -20.54 3.33
N LEU A 4 2.26 -19.50 3.84
CA LEU A 4 2.92 -18.31 4.39
C LEU A 4 3.90 -18.68 5.50
N LYS A 5 5.09 -18.07 5.50
CA LYS A 5 6.11 -18.30 6.54
C LYS A 5 6.14 -17.13 7.51
N VAL A 6 5.93 -17.40 8.78
CA VAL A 6 6.05 -16.39 9.84
C VAL A 6 7.44 -16.48 10.47
N PHE A 7 8.10 -15.33 10.59
CA PHE A 7 9.34 -15.18 11.35
C PHE A 7 9.31 -13.90 12.16
N PHE A 8 10.26 -13.72 13.08
CA PHE A 8 10.29 -12.55 13.95
C PHE A 8 11.54 -11.70 13.68
N SER A 9 11.37 -10.38 13.75
CA SER A 9 12.45 -9.40 13.69
C SER A 9 12.40 -8.47 14.89
N VAL A 10 13.56 -8.12 15.43
CA VAL A 10 13.67 -7.26 16.62
C VAL A 10 13.50 -5.79 16.22
N LYS A 11 12.61 -5.06 16.90
CA LYS A 11 12.55 -3.59 16.78
C LYS A 11 13.65 -2.95 17.63
N THR A 12 14.84 -2.80 17.05
CA THR A 12 16.05 -2.28 17.74
C THR A 12 15.90 -0.85 18.27
N HIS A 13 14.97 -0.06 17.71
CA HIS A 13 14.70 1.32 18.12
C HIS A 13 13.71 1.46 19.29
N LYS A 14 13.12 0.37 19.81
CA LYS A 14 12.17 0.41 20.93
C LYS A 14 12.76 -0.20 22.20
N LYS A 15 12.49 0.42 23.35
CA LYS A 15 12.88 -0.11 24.66
C LYS A 15 12.31 -1.52 24.85
N GLY A 16 13.11 -2.43 25.38
CA GLY A 16 12.72 -3.84 25.58
C GLY A 16 12.84 -4.71 24.33
N LEU A 17 13.32 -4.17 23.20
CA LEU A 17 13.63 -4.93 21.97
C LEU A 17 12.48 -5.87 21.52
N PRO A 18 11.24 -5.36 21.38
CA PRO A 18 10.10 -6.21 21.09
C PRO A 18 10.22 -6.88 19.71
N LEU A 19 9.74 -8.11 19.63
CA LEU A 19 9.64 -8.86 18.38
C LEU A 19 8.48 -8.33 17.53
N ARG A 20 8.73 -8.16 16.23
CA ARG A 20 7.74 -7.93 15.17
C ARG A 20 7.59 -9.23 14.40
N ALA A 21 6.38 -9.77 14.36
CA ALA A 21 6.05 -10.84 13.41
C ALA A 21 6.15 -10.29 11.98
N VAL A 22 6.79 -11.05 11.11
CA VAL A 22 6.91 -10.77 9.67
C VAL A 22 6.41 -11.99 8.93
N VAL A 23 5.49 -11.76 7.99
CA VAL A 23 4.91 -12.79 7.15
C VAL A 23 5.61 -12.73 5.79
N SER A 24 6.25 -13.83 5.38
CA SER A 24 6.84 -13.98 4.05
C SER A 24 5.90 -14.73 3.12
N GLU A 25 5.64 -14.11 1.97
CA GLU A 25 4.96 -14.73 0.83
C GLU A 25 5.94 -15.39 -0.17
N LYS A 26 7.24 -15.43 0.13
CA LYS A 26 8.24 -15.95 -0.81
C LYS A 26 8.02 -17.44 -1.08
N GLY A 27 7.76 -17.76 -2.34
CA GLY A 27 7.48 -19.13 -2.80
C GLY A 27 6.03 -19.58 -2.58
N SER A 28 5.17 -18.72 -2.03
CA SER A 28 3.74 -19.00 -1.92
C SER A 28 3.01 -18.58 -3.21
N TRP A 29 1.82 -19.16 -3.44
CA TRP A 29 0.93 -18.71 -4.51
C TRP A 29 0.45 -17.28 -4.30
N GLN A 30 0.32 -16.86 -3.03
CA GLN A 30 -0.03 -15.48 -2.68
C GLN A 30 1.03 -14.51 -3.19
N GLY A 31 2.33 -14.83 -3.07
CA GLY A 31 3.39 -13.98 -3.62
C GLY A 31 3.29 -13.79 -5.14
N VAL A 32 2.89 -14.84 -5.87
CA VAL A 32 2.65 -14.74 -7.32
C VAL A 32 1.44 -13.85 -7.61
N MET A 33 0.35 -14.03 -6.87
CA MET A 33 -0.88 -13.23 -7.03
C MET A 33 -0.66 -11.77 -6.63
N SER A 34 -0.04 -11.50 -5.48
CA SER A 34 0.34 -10.18 -4.99
C SER A 34 1.18 -9.43 -6.01
N LYS A 35 2.16 -10.12 -6.63
CA LYS A 35 3.00 -9.54 -7.67
C LYS A 35 2.20 -9.17 -8.91
N PHE A 36 1.33 -10.08 -9.37
CA PHE A 36 0.42 -9.80 -10.49
C PHE A 36 -0.47 -8.58 -10.23
N ILE A 37 -1.14 -8.52 -9.06
CA ILE A 37 -2.00 -7.40 -8.69
C ILE A 37 -1.18 -6.10 -8.62
N GLN A 38 -0.04 -6.13 -7.93
CA GLN A 38 0.83 -4.97 -7.77
C GLN A 38 1.32 -4.41 -9.11
N ASP A 39 1.73 -5.27 -10.04
CA ASP A 39 2.24 -4.85 -11.35
C ASP A 39 1.17 -4.09 -12.15
N HIS A 40 -0.10 -4.47 -12.03
CA HIS A 40 -1.20 -3.79 -12.72
C HIS A 40 -1.71 -2.56 -11.97
N LEU A 41 -1.69 -2.56 -10.64
CA LEU A 41 -1.95 -1.35 -9.85
C LEU A 41 -0.88 -0.27 -10.10
N ASN A 42 0.37 -0.66 -10.37
CA ASN A 42 1.45 0.29 -10.68
C ASN A 42 1.27 1.04 -12.02
N ILE A 43 0.38 0.55 -12.89
CA ILE A 43 0.02 1.24 -14.14
C ILE A 43 -0.91 2.42 -13.86
N LEU A 44 -1.64 2.37 -12.74
CA LEU A 44 -2.59 3.41 -12.36
C LEU A 44 -1.87 4.67 -11.89
N SER A 45 -2.31 5.82 -12.39
CA SER A 45 -1.73 7.11 -12.03
C SER A 45 -2.34 7.64 -10.74
N VAL A 46 -1.72 7.37 -9.60
CA VAL A 46 -2.10 8.01 -8.32
C VAL A 46 -1.43 9.38 -8.20
N LYS A 47 -2.24 10.44 -8.14
CA LYS A 47 -1.78 11.80 -7.82
C LYS A 47 -1.85 12.02 -6.32
N ASP A 48 -0.74 11.81 -5.63
CA ASP A 48 -0.59 12.11 -4.21
C ASP A 48 0.45 13.22 -4.02
N PRO A 49 0.05 14.45 -3.64
CA PRO A 49 0.96 15.56 -3.44
C PRO A 49 1.89 15.39 -2.22
N PHE A 50 1.61 14.41 -1.35
CA PHE A 50 2.41 14.13 -0.15
C PHE A 50 3.31 12.89 -0.30
N ARG A 51 3.27 12.22 -1.45
CA ARG A 51 4.11 11.05 -1.72
C ARG A 51 5.56 11.48 -1.90
N ILE A 52 6.40 11.09 -0.94
CA ILE A 52 7.86 11.25 -1.00
C ILE A 52 8.54 9.95 -1.40
N ARG A 53 9.69 10.03 -2.08
CA ARG A 53 10.45 8.83 -2.49
C ARG A 53 11.24 8.21 -1.34
N ASN A 54 11.73 9.03 -0.43
CA ASN A 54 12.55 8.62 0.71
C ASN A 54 12.53 9.69 1.81
N SER A 55 13.08 9.36 2.97
CA SER A 55 13.07 10.23 4.14
C SER A 55 13.95 11.48 3.99
N LEU A 56 14.94 11.50 3.08
CA LEU A 56 15.80 12.68 2.88
C LEU A 56 15.01 13.84 2.26
N GLU A 57 14.06 13.56 1.36
CA GLU A 57 13.20 14.60 0.78
C GLU A 57 12.40 15.33 1.86
N LEU A 58 11.93 14.60 2.88
CA LEU A 58 11.25 15.20 4.02
C LEU A 58 12.21 16.02 4.89
N VAL A 59 13.44 15.53 5.13
CA VAL A 59 14.45 16.26 5.90
C VAL A 59 14.78 17.59 5.22
N ASP A 60 15.00 17.57 3.90
CA ASP A 60 15.29 18.76 3.11
C ASP A 60 14.11 19.75 3.14
N PHE A 61 12.89 19.25 2.95
CA PHE A 61 11.68 20.06 3.04
C PHE A 61 11.54 20.73 4.42
N LEU A 62 11.78 20.00 5.51
CA LEU A 62 11.70 20.54 6.87
C LEU A 62 12.79 21.56 7.15
N ALA A 63 14.02 21.34 6.67
CA ALA A 63 15.14 22.26 6.83
C ALA A 63 14.89 23.59 6.10
N ILE A 64 14.37 23.53 4.86
CA ILE A 64 13.96 24.71 4.10
C ILE A 64 12.81 25.42 4.81
N SER A 65 11.75 24.68 5.16
CA SER A 65 10.56 25.23 5.81
C SER A 65 10.91 25.96 7.11
N HIS A 66 11.78 25.38 7.93
CA HIS A 66 12.27 26.00 9.16
C HIS A 66 13.03 27.30 8.89
N SER A 67 13.93 27.30 7.90
CA SER A 67 14.69 28.48 7.49
C SER A 67 13.78 29.62 6.97
N THR A 68 12.62 29.27 6.41
CA THR A 68 11.60 30.23 5.93
C THR A 68 10.59 30.65 7.00
N GLY A 69 10.75 30.22 8.26
CA GLY A 69 9.96 30.69 9.40
C GLY A 69 8.87 29.74 9.89
N ALA A 70 8.77 28.51 9.35
CA ALA A 70 7.91 27.49 9.93
C ALA A 70 8.53 26.94 11.23
N ASN A 71 7.92 27.27 12.37
CA ASN A 71 8.43 26.88 13.69
C ASN A 71 7.66 25.73 14.35
N PHE A 72 6.60 25.26 13.72
CA PHE A 72 5.72 24.23 14.24
C PHE A 72 5.48 23.16 13.20
N ALA A 73 5.41 21.92 13.68
CA ALA A 73 4.98 20.76 12.90
C ALA A 73 4.08 19.91 13.77
N PHE A 74 3.15 19.20 13.13
CA PHE A 74 2.40 18.13 13.77
C PHE A 74 2.61 16.85 12.96
N SER A 75 2.58 15.72 13.65
CA SER A 75 2.72 14.40 13.04
C SER A 75 1.40 13.67 13.16
N ILE A 76 0.94 13.10 12.05
CA ILE A 76 -0.19 12.17 12.03
C ILE A 76 0.39 10.79 11.69
N ASP A 77 0.06 9.80 12.51
CA ASP A 77 0.40 8.39 12.28
C ASP A 77 -0.90 7.58 12.24
N VAL A 78 -0.97 6.60 11.34
CA VAL A 78 -2.12 5.70 11.25
C VAL A 78 -1.77 4.42 12.00
N GLU A 79 -2.45 4.21 13.12
CA GLU A 79 -2.32 2.97 13.88
C GLU A 79 -2.95 1.81 13.11
N ASP A 80 -2.30 0.64 13.18
CA ASP A 80 -2.81 -0.61 12.60
C ASP A 80 -3.27 -0.48 11.14
N PHE A 81 -2.47 0.20 10.30
CA PHE A 81 -2.80 0.53 8.91
C PHE A 81 -3.46 -0.61 8.11
N PHE A 82 -2.94 -1.84 8.21
CA PHE A 82 -3.49 -3.01 7.50
C PHE A 82 -4.90 -3.43 7.95
N TYR A 83 -5.30 -3.06 9.17
CA TYR A 83 -6.62 -3.32 9.75
C TYR A 83 -7.55 -2.11 9.63
N ALA A 84 -6.99 -0.91 9.42
CA ALA A 84 -7.74 0.34 9.28
C ALA A 84 -8.18 0.64 7.83
N VAL A 85 -7.81 -0.20 6.85
CA VAL A 85 -8.20 0.03 5.44
C VAL A 85 -9.69 -0.24 5.25
N PHE A 86 -10.43 0.81 4.87
CA PHE A 86 -11.81 0.68 4.45
C PHE A 86 -11.88 0.00 3.07
N GLN A 87 -12.31 -1.26 3.05
CA GLN A 87 -12.23 -2.12 1.86
C GLN A 87 -13.07 -1.59 0.70
N ARG A 88 -14.27 -1.08 0.97
CA ARG A 88 -15.17 -0.55 -0.07
C ARG A 88 -14.53 0.66 -0.74
N GLU A 89 -14.05 1.62 0.04
CA GLU A 89 -13.43 2.85 -0.42
C GLU A 89 -12.14 2.57 -1.19
N MET A 90 -11.37 1.57 -0.77
CA MET A 90 -10.20 1.09 -1.51
C MET A 90 -10.60 0.54 -2.90
N VAL A 91 -11.61 -0.34 -2.96
CA VAL A 91 -12.12 -0.92 -4.21
C VAL A 91 -12.65 0.19 -5.12
N ASP A 92 -13.49 1.08 -4.61
CA ASP A 92 -14.05 2.22 -5.36
C ASP A 92 -12.93 3.10 -5.92
N THR A 93 -11.91 3.39 -5.12
CA THR A 93 -10.74 4.17 -5.55
C THR A 93 -9.99 3.50 -6.70
N VAL A 94 -9.74 2.18 -6.61
CA VAL A 94 -9.07 1.44 -7.69
C VAL A 94 -9.91 1.45 -8.97
N MET A 95 -11.23 1.30 -8.84
CA MET A 95 -12.14 1.36 -9.98
C MET A 95 -12.09 2.73 -10.68
N THR A 96 -12.21 3.83 -9.91
CA THR A 96 -12.08 5.19 -10.43
C THR A 96 -10.73 5.40 -11.13
N LEU A 97 -9.63 4.94 -10.54
CA LEU A 97 -8.31 5.07 -11.13
C LEU A 97 -8.15 4.29 -12.44
N ILE A 98 -8.79 3.13 -12.58
CA ILE A 98 -8.80 2.37 -13.83
C ILE A 98 -9.59 3.12 -14.90
N GLU A 99 -10.75 3.70 -14.54
CA GLU A 99 -11.57 4.52 -15.43
C GLU A 99 -10.80 5.76 -15.92
N GLU A 100 -10.09 6.45 -15.03
CA GLU A 100 -9.24 7.60 -15.36
C GLU A 100 -8.01 7.24 -16.22
N THR A 101 -7.39 6.08 -15.94
CA THR A 101 -6.23 5.58 -16.71
C THR A 101 -6.65 5.10 -18.11
N GLY A 102 -7.91 4.71 -18.27
CA GLY A 102 -8.47 4.20 -19.51
C GLY A 102 -8.74 2.69 -19.44
N PRO A 103 -10.01 2.26 -19.39
CA PRO A 103 -10.40 0.84 -19.26
C PRO A 103 -9.76 -0.09 -20.31
N ILE A 104 -9.64 0.38 -21.56
CA ILE A 104 -9.06 -0.40 -22.66
C ILE A 104 -7.55 -0.56 -22.45
N ALA A 105 -6.85 0.49 -22.03
CA ALA A 105 -5.42 0.44 -21.77
C ALA A 105 -5.12 -0.52 -20.60
N PHE A 106 -5.92 -0.42 -19.54
CA PHE A 106 -5.82 -1.32 -18.40
C PHE A 106 -6.08 -2.78 -18.79
N HIS A 107 -7.15 -3.06 -19.53
CA HIS A 107 -7.47 -4.40 -20.03
C HIS A 107 -6.34 -4.98 -20.90
N ASN A 108 -5.79 -4.17 -21.80
CA ASN A 108 -4.69 -4.60 -22.66
C ASN A 108 -3.44 -4.98 -21.87
N ALA A 109 -3.20 -4.33 -20.73
CA ALA A 109 -2.09 -4.66 -19.84
C ALA A 109 -2.40 -5.87 -18.94
N SER A 110 -3.53 -5.87 -18.23
CA SER A 110 -3.91 -6.88 -17.24
C SER A 110 -4.46 -8.18 -17.80
N ARG A 111 -4.93 -8.14 -19.06
CA ARG A 111 -5.67 -9.22 -19.70
C ARG A 111 -6.96 -9.61 -18.97
N LEU A 112 -7.46 -8.73 -18.09
CA LEU A 112 -8.69 -8.91 -17.33
C LEU A 112 -9.66 -7.76 -17.62
N PHE A 113 -10.96 -8.04 -17.59
CA PHE A 113 -11.95 -6.97 -17.49
C PHE A 113 -11.90 -6.37 -16.08
N ILE A 114 -12.39 -5.14 -15.93
CA ILE A 114 -12.36 -4.41 -14.66
C ILE A 114 -12.98 -5.26 -13.55
N ASN A 115 -14.20 -5.76 -13.76
CA ASN A 115 -14.90 -6.57 -12.75
C ASN A 115 -14.12 -7.83 -12.35
N ASP A 116 -13.46 -8.50 -13.31
CA ASP A 116 -12.65 -9.68 -13.02
C ASP A 116 -11.41 -9.32 -12.19
N PHE A 117 -10.79 -8.17 -12.48
CA PHE A 117 -9.67 -7.66 -11.70
C PHE A 117 -10.11 -7.27 -10.28
N MET A 118 -11.27 -6.62 -10.13
CA MET A 118 -11.80 -6.25 -8.80
C MET A 118 -12.09 -7.47 -7.94
N ASN A 119 -12.49 -8.60 -8.54
CA ASN A 119 -12.69 -9.87 -7.82
C ASN A 119 -11.39 -10.48 -7.27
N LEU A 120 -10.21 -10.00 -7.70
CA LEU A 120 -8.92 -10.41 -7.13
C LEU A 120 -8.56 -9.62 -5.86
N LEU A 121 -9.24 -8.49 -5.63
CA LEU A 121 -9.05 -7.69 -4.43
C LEU A 121 -9.84 -8.30 -3.26
N PRO A 122 -9.45 -8.00 -2.00
CA PRO A 122 -10.17 -8.50 -0.83
C PRO A 122 -11.68 -8.24 -0.96
N PRO A 123 -12.53 -9.27 -0.75
CA PRO A 123 -13.97 -9.11 -0.90
C PRO A 123 -14.52 -8.18 0.19
N ILE A 124 -15.39 -7.25 -0.21
CA ILE A 124 -16.06 -6.25 0.64
C ILE A 124 -16.79 -6.89 1.85
N ASP A 125 -17.10 -8.19 1.77
CA ASP A 125 -17.89 -8.93 2.76
C ASP A 125 -17.06 -9.64 3.85
N LEU A 126 -15.72 -9.56 3.82
CA LEU A 126 -14.87 -10.07 4.91
C LEU A 126 -14.58 -8.97 5.96
N CYS A 127 -15.65 -8.33 6.44
CA CYS A 127 -15.63 -7.44 7.60
C CYS A 127 -16.14 -8.18 8.86
N TYR A 128 -15.60 -9.35 9.17
CA TYR A 128 -15.71 -9.94 10.51
C TYR A 128 -14.53 -10.87 10.74
N PHE A 129 -13.52 -10.43 11.50
CA PHE A 129 -12.88 -11.14 12.60
C PHE A 129 -12.04 -10.15 13.42
#